data_AF-A0A963L789-F1
#
_entry.id   AF-A0A963L789-F1
#
_cell.length_a   1.000
_cell.length_b   1.000
_cell.length_c   1.000
_cell.angle_alpha   90.00
_cell.angle_beta   90.00
_cell.angle_gamma   90.00
#
_symmetry.space_group_name_H-M   'P 1'
#
loop_
_entity.id
_entity.type
_entity.pdbx_description
1 polymer ?
#
loop_
_entity_poly.entity_id
_entity_poly.type
_entity_poly.pdbx_seq_one_letter_code
_entity_poly.pdbx_strand_id
1 'polypeptide(L)' 'ASTTGFTPVCHIADNVSHVAWGRAYVFWGYDYAYGSNQGMGLYNVFINTTLRQTGAGYYTPGTCY' A
#
# COMPACT_ATOMS: atom_id res chain seq x y z
N ALA A 1 -2.54 -23.45 -15.53
CA ALA A 1 -3.17 -22.26 -14.93
C ALA A 1 -2.34 -21.06 -15.33
N SER A 2 -2.83 -20.25 -16.27
CA SER A 2 -2.19 -18.98 -16.59
C SER A 2 -2.49 -18.03 -15.44
N THR A 3 -1.55 -17.85 -14.52
CA THR A 3 -1.55 -16.64 -13.70
C THR A 3 -1.33 -15.51 -14.69
N THR A 4 -2.39 -14.79 -15.07
CA THR A 4 -2.25 -13.48 -15.69
C THR A 4 -1.33 -12.70 -14.76
N GLY A 5 -0.06 -12.59 -15.16
CA GLY A 5 1.00 -12.07 -14.32
C GLY A 5 0.59 -10.67 -13.90
N PHE A 6 0.24 -10.50 -12.63
CA PHE A 6 -0.01 -9.19 -12.10
C PHE A 6 1.33 -8.48 -12.18
N THR A 7 1.48 -7.55 -13.12
CA THR A 7 2.69 -6.74 -13.19
C THR A 7 2.73 -5.96 -11.88
N PRO A 8 3.73 -6.19 -11.01
CA PRO A 8 3.75 -5.52 -9.72
C PRO A 8 3.84 -4.02 -9.95
N VAL A 9 2.80 -3.29 -9.54
CA VAL A 9 2.75 -1.83 -9.69
C VAL A 9 3.22 -1.19 -8.40
N CYS A 10 4.06 -0.18 -8.54
CA CYS A 10 4.70 0.49 -7.42
C CYS A 10 4.04 1.85 -7.23
N HIS A 11 3.56 2.06 -6.02
CA HIS A 11 2.81 3.23 -5.63
C HIS A 11 3.60 3.96 -4.56
N ILE A 12 4.17 5.10 -4.91
CA ILE A 12 4.90 5.96 -3.98
C ILE A 12 4.01 7.15 -3.68
N ALA A 13 3.60 7.28 -2.43
CA ALA A 13 2.77 8.38 -1.96
C ALA A 13 2.86 8.50 -0.45
N ASP A 14 2.32 9.58 0.09
CA ASP A 14 2.10 9.71 1.52
C ASP A 14 0.97 8.80 2.03
N ASN A 15 0.99 8.50 3.32
CA ASN A 15 0.00 7.61 3.96
C ASN A 15 -1.44 8.12 3.76
N VAL A 16 -1.67 9.43 3.77
CA VAL A 16 -3.00 10.00 3.53
C VAL A 16 -3.46 9.75 2.09
N SER A 17 -2.59 9.97 1.10
CA SER A 17 -2.87 9.67 -0.31
C SER A 17 -3.12 8.18 -0.56
N HIS A 18 -2.40 7.28 0.11
CA HIS A 18 -2.65 5.84 -0.01
C HIS A 18 -4.04 5.44 0.47
N VAL A 19 -4.50 6.01 1.60
CA VAL A 19 -5.87 5.80 2.09
C VAL A 19 -6.89 6.41 1.14
N ALA A 20 -6.67 7.64 0.67
CA ALA A 20 -7.57 8.33 -0.24
C ALA A 20 -7.74 7.58 -1.58
N TRP A 21 -6.70 6.92 -2.06
CA TRP A 21 -6.71 6.10 -3.28
C TRP A 21 -7.12 4.64 -3.06
N GLY A 22 -7.53 4.26 -1.85
CA GLY A 22 -7.99 2.90 -1.54
C GLY A 22 -6.88 1.85 -1.55
N ARG A 23 -5.63 2.25 -1.34
CA ARG A 23 -4.45 1.37 -1.27
C ARG A 23 -4.10 0.97 0.17
N ALA A 24 -4.48 1.81 1.13
CA ALA A 24 -4.31 1.58 2.56
C ALA A 24 -5.55 2.00 3.36
N TYR A 25 -5.61 1.67 4.64
CA TYR A 25 -6.67 2.08 5.56
C TYR A 25 -6.10 2.50 6.91
N VAL A 26 -6.74 3.51 7.51
CA VAL A 26 -6.37 3.98 8.85
C VAL A 26 -7.10 3.20 9.93
N PHE A 27 -6.36 2.74 10.93
CA PHE A 27 -6.89 2.09 12.12
C PHE A 27 -6.11 2.56 13.35
N TRP A 28 -6.82 3.10 14.36
CA TRP A 28 -6.21 3.71 15.56
C TRP A 28 -5.11 4.75 15.29
N GLY A 29 -5.22 5.50 14.18
CA GLY A 29 -4.23 6.53 13.80
C GLY A 29 -2.98 6.00 13.09
N TYR A 30 -2.92 4.69 12.84
CA TYR A 30 -1.90 4.05 12.01
C TYR A 30 -2.46 3.67 10.65
N ASP A 31 -1.64 3.79 9.63
CA ASP A 31 -1.97 3.40 8.27
C ASP A 31 -1.53 1.95 8.02
N TYR A 32 -2.39 1.19 7.35
CA TYR A 32 -2.22 -0.23 7.08
C TYR A 32 -2.51 -0.54 5.62
N ALA A 33 -1.62 -1.28 4.96
CA ALA A 33 -1.81 -1.63 3.57
C ALA A 33 -2.99 -2.60 3.37
N TYR A 34 -3.80 -2.37 2.33
CA TYR A 34 -4.89 -3.28 1.99
C TYR A 34 -4.35 -4.63 1.50
N GLY A 35 -4.94 -5.71 2.00
CA GLY A 35 -4.58 -7.08 1.62
C GLY A 35 -3.44 -7.69 2.45
N SER A 36 -2.32 -6.97 2.67
CA SER A 36 -1.22 -7.48 3.49
C SER A 36 -1.32 -7.14 4.98
N ASN A 37 -2.15 -6.16 5.34
CA ASN A 37 -2.33 -5.66 6.71
C ASN A 37 -1.02 -5.24 7.39
N GLN A 38 0.00 -4.90 6.61
CA GLN A 38 1.26 -4.41 7.14
C GLN A 38 1.15 -2.93 7.47
N GLY A 39 1.64 -2.57 8.66
CA GLY A 39 1.67 -1.18 9.12
C GLY A 39 2.64 -0.34 8.30
N MET A 40 2.16 0.82 7.85
CA MET A 40 2.89 1.83 7.08
C MET A 40 3.35 3.00 7.95
N GLY A 41 3.07 2.94 9.25
CA GLY A 41 3.37 4.00 10.21
C GLY A 41 2.14 4.85 10.53
N LEU A 42 2.36 6.04 11.07
CA LEU A 42 1.27 6.96 11.43
C LEU A 42 0.56 7.50 10.19
N TYR A 43 -0.76 7.68 10.27
CA TYR A 43 -1.54 8.31 9.22
C TYR A 43 -1.23 9.81 9.15
N ASN A 44 -0.32 10.20 8.24
CA ASN A 44 0.11 11.59 8.06
C ASN A 44 0.67 11.83 6.65
N VAL A 45 0.60 13.08 6.18
CA VAL A 45 1.20 13.54 4.91
C VAL A 45 2.72 13.64 4.95
N PHE A 46 3.31 13.75 6.15
CA PHE A 46 4.78 13.80 6.31
C PHE A 46 5.46 12.44 6.10
N ILE A 47 4.71 11.35 6.21
CA ILE A 47 5.23 9.99 6.06
C ILE A 47 4.94 9.52 4.64
N ASN A 48 6.01 9.38 3.85
CA ASN A 48 5.95 8.82 2.51
C ASN A 48 6.35 7.35 2.53
N THR A 49 5.52 6.53 1.90
CA THR A 49 5.67 5.07 1.90
C THR A 49 5.47 4.52 0.51
N THR A 50 6.17 3.42 0.23
CA THR A 50 6.07 2.73 -1.04
C THR A 50 5.22 1.48 -0.85
N LEU A 51 4.12 1.38 -1.59
CA LEU A 51 3.29 0.20 -1.68
C LEU A 51 3.54 -0.53 -3.00
N ARG A 52 3.83 -1.82 -2.89
CA ARG A 52 3.94 -2.70 -4.04
C ARG A 52 2.67 -3.51 -4.18
N GLN A 53 1.95 -3.29 -5.27
CA GLN A 53 0.72 -3.99 -5.61
C GLN A 53 1.05 -5.31 -6.30
N THR A 54 0.92 -6.42 -5.59
CA THR A 54 1.18 -7.76 -6.13
C THR A 54 -0.08 -8.46 -6.64
N GLY A 55 -1.25 -7.86 -6.41
CA GLY A 55 -2.55 -8.34 -6.87
C GLY A 55 -3.62 -7.25 -6.79
N ALA A 56 -4.81 -7.51 -7.32
CA ALA A 56 -5.94 -6.59 -7.18
C ALA A 56 -6.32 -6.50 -5.69
N GLY A 57 -6.18 -5.30 -5.09
CA GLY A 57 -6.44 -5.10 -3.67
C GLY A 57 -5.38 -5.68 -2.71
N TYR A 58 -4.22 -6.13 -3.22
CA TYR A 58 -3.13 -6.65 -2.41
C TYR A 58 -1.90 -5.73 -2.53
N TYR A 59 -1.62 -5.00 -1.47
CA TYR A 59 -0.54 -4.04 -1.36
C TYR A 59 0.39 -4.43 -0.21
N THR A 60 1.69 -4.46 -0.49
CA THR A 60 2.73 -4.77 0.49
C THR A 60 3.66 -3.57 0.61
N PRO A 61 3.85 -2.97 1.79
CA PRO A 61 4.87 -1.95 1.99
C PRO A 61 6.26 -2.53 1.73
N GLY A 62 7.02 -1.85 0.87
CA GLY A 62 8.34 -2.30 0.46
C GLY A 62 8.82 -1.62 -0.81
N THR A 63 10.08 -1.87 -1.14
CA THR A 63 10.68 -1.37 -2.37
C THR A 63 10.32 -2.27 -3.55
N CYS A 64 10.14 -1.63 -4.70
CA CYS A 64 10.09 -2.34 -5.96
C CYS A 64 11.50 -2.45 -6.51
N TYR A 65 12.01 -3.67 -6.54
CA TYR A 65 13.21 -4.08 -7.26
C TYR A 65 12.79 -5.11 -8.31
#